data_AF-A0A0X1KNC8-F1
#
_entry.id   AF-A0A0X1KNC8-F1
#
_cell.length_a   1.000
_cell.length_b   1.000
_cell.length_c   1.000
_cell.angle_alpha   90.00
_cell.angle_beta   90.00
_cell.angle_gamma   90.00
#
_symmetry.space_group_name_H-M   'P 1'
#
loop_
_entity.id
_entity.type
_entity.pdbx_description
1 polymer ?
#
loop_
_entity_poly.entity_id
_entity_poly.type
_entity_poly.pdbx_seq_one_letter_code
_entity_poly.pdbx_strand_id
1 'polypeptide(L)'
;MVSATAREVLQWLGAPFEATITAYLKSKYGKGIEIIEESPRKFYEALRELFGEFAAKMFIYNLVNELHLSAKSNDIEDRLRALEEYLSS
;
A
#
# COMPACT_ATOMS: atom_id res chain seq x y z
N MET A 1 8.91 -7.94 -3.07
CA MET A 1 8.81 -8.28 -1.61
C MET A 1 7.69 -7.47 -0.98
N VAL A 2 7.68 -6.15 -1.20
CA VAL A 2 6.59 -5.25 -0.77
C VAL A 2 5.23 -5.67 -1.30
N SER A 3 5.11 -6.10 -2.55
CA SER A 3 3.82 -6.56 -3.12
C SER A 3 3.27 -7.82 -2.45
N ALA A 4 4.15 -8.72 -1.98
CA ALA A 4 3.76 -9.93 -1.24
C ALA A 4 3.25 -9.57 0.16
N THR A 5 3.99 -8.75 0.90
CA THR A 5 3.56 -8.27 2.22
C THR A 5 2.29 -7.43 2.13
N ALA A 6 2.13 -6.61 1.09
CA ALA A 6 0.90 -5.87 0.85
C ALA A 6 -0.31 -6.81 0.66
N ARG A 7 -0.15 -7.95 -0.04
CA ARG A 7 -1.20 -8.96 -0.13
C ARG A 7 -1.53 -9.58 1.22
N GLU A 8 -0.53 -9.92 2.02
CA GLU A 8 -0.73 -10.47 3.37
C GLU A 8 -1.54 -9.50 4.25
N VAL A 9 -1.17 -8.20 4.24
CA VAL A 9 -1.92 -7.16 4.97
C VAL A 9 -3.36 -7.05 4.45
N LEU A 10 -3.59 -7.09 3.13
CA LEU A 10 -4.93 -7.08 2.56
C LEU A 10 -5.75 -8.32 2.95
N GLN A 11 -5.10 -9.49 3.06
CA GLN A 11 -5.77 -10.74 3.45
C GLN A 11 -6.21 -10.72 4.91
N TRP A 12 -5.47 -10.04 5.79
CA TRP A 12 -5.92 -9.80 7.18
C TRP A 12 -7.19 -8.96 7.27
N LEU A 13 -7.38 -8.03 6.32
CA LEU A 13 -8.61 -7.24 6.20
C LEU A 13 -9.77 -8.03 5.55
N GLY A 14 -9.46 -9.17 4.93
CA GLY A 14 -10.39 -10.12 4.34
C GLY A 14 -10.34 -10.17 2.82
N ALA A 15 -10.68 -11.33 2.25
CA ALA A 15 -10.66 -11.58 0.80
C ALA A 15 -11.38 -10.52 -0.06
N PRO A 16 -12.52 -9.93 0.37
CA PRO A 16 -13.17 -8.87 -0.40
C PRO A 16 -12.29 -7.62 -0.58
N PHE A 17 -11.42 -7.27 0.38
CA PHE A 17 -10.54 -6.10 0.27
C PHE A 17 -9.50 -6.30 -0.83
N GLU A 18 -8.80 -7.43 -0.84
CA GLU A 18 -7.80 -7.76 -1.87
C GLU A 18 -8.44 -7.76 -3.27
N ALA A 19 -9.62 -8.40 -3.41
CA ALA A 19 -10.34 -8.45 -4.67
C ALA A 19 -10.76 -7.06 -5.17
N THR A 20 -11.27 -6.22 -4.27
CA THR A 20 -11.76 -4.87 -4.60
C THR A 20 -10.62 -3.96 -5.04
N ILE A 21 -9.52 -3.88 -4.28
CA ILE A 21 -8.38 -3.03 -4.65
C ILE A 21 -7.73 -3.54 -5.95
N THR A 22 -7.61 -4.86 -6.13
CA THR A 22 -7.05 -5.44 -7.34
C THR A 22 -7.88 -5.11 -8.58
N ALA A 23 -9.22 -5.22 -8.48
CA ALA A 23 -10.11 -4.88 -9.58
C ALA A 23 -10.02 -3.39 -9.93
N TYR A 24 -9.97 -2.52 -8.92
CA TYR A 24 -9.85 -1.08 -9.12
C TYR A 24 -8.51 -0.70 -9.76
N LEU A 25 -7.39 -1.23 -9.27
CA LEU A 25 -6.07 -0.96 -9.83
C LEU A 25 -5.97 -1.43 -11.29
N LYS A 26 -6.54 -2.60 -11.61
CA LYS A 26 -6.59 -3.11 -12.99
C LYS A 26 -7.40 -2.18 -13.89
N SER A 27 -8.54 -1.69 -13.42
CA SER A 27 -9.39 -0.75 -14.16
C SER A 27 -8.70 0.60 -14.42
N LYS A 28 -8.08 1.18 -13.39
CA LYS A 28 -7.52 2.54 -13.46
C LYS A 28 -6.11 2.61 -14.06
N TYR A 29 -5.27 1.60 -13.78
CA TYR A 29 -3.84 1.63 -14.13
C TYR A 29 -3.40 0.44 -14.98
N GLY A 30 -4.27 -0.54 -15.25
CA GLY A 30 -3.91 -1.76 -15.97
C GLY A 30 -2.99 -2.71 -15.19
N LYS A 31 -2.86 -2.52 -13.87
CA LYS A 31 -1.94 -3.27 -13.00
C LYS A 31 -2.65 -3.77 -11.74
N GLY A 32 -2.13 -4.80 -11.12
CA GLY A 32 -2.55 -5.28 -9.81
C GLY A 32 -1.80 -4.61 -8.66
N ILE A 33 -1.72 -5.33 -7.54
CA ILE A 33 -1.06 -4.88 -6.30
C ILE A 33 0.42 -4.57 -6.51
N GLU A 34 1.07 -5.17 -7.51
CA GLU A 34 2.46 -4.92 -7.90
C GLU A 34 2.76 -3.45 -8.21
N ILE A 35 1.76 -2.63 -8.51
CA ILE A 35 1.93 -1.17 -8.69
C ILE A 35 2.56 -0.50 -7.46
N ILE A 36 2.43 -1.08 -6.27
CA ILE A 36 3.06 -0.56 -5.05
C ILE A 36 4.59 -0.57 -5.13
N GLU A 37 5.18 -1.50 -5.90
CA GLU A 37 6.64 -1.59 -6.10
C GLU A 37 7.13 -0.55 -7.11
N GLU A 38 6.23 -0.05 -7.98
CA GLU A 38 6.55 1.01 -8.93
C GLU A 38 6.27 2.41 -8.36
N SER A 39 5.19 2.52 -7.58
CA SER A 39 4.76 3.77 -6.97
C SER A 39 3.88 3.50 -5.76
N PRO A 40 4.47 3.50 -4.55
CA PRO A 40 3.73 3.43 -3.29
C PRO A 40 2.62 4.49 -3.20
N ARG A 41 2.87 5.67 -3.78
CA ARG A 41 1.90 6.78 -3.84
C ARG A 41 0.67 6.46 -4.67
N LYS A 42 0.81 5.89 -5.86
CA LYS A 42 -0.36 5.49 -6.67
C LYS A 42 -1.20 4.43 -5.97
N PHE A 43 -0.53 3.48 -5.31
CA PHE A 43 -1.22 2.46 -4.53
C PHE A 43 -1.98 3.07 -3.34
N TYR A 44 -1.34 4.00 -2.61
CA TYR A 44 -1.98 4.77 -1.53
C TYR A 44 -3.19 5.57 -2.01
N GLU A 45 -3.06 6.28 -3.14
CA GLU A 45 -4.17 7.04 -3.73
C GLU A 45 -5.35 6.14 -4.10
N ALA A 46 -5.08 4.95 -4.66
CA ALA A 46 -6.11 3.97 -4.96
C ALA A 46 -6.85 3.49 -3.71
N LEU A 47 -6.12 3.19 -2.64
CA LEU A 47 -6.71 2.84 -1.34
C LEU A 47 -7.55 4.00 -0.79
N ARG A 48 -7.04 5.24 -0.88
CA ARG A 48 -7.72 6.44 -0.40
C ARG A 48 -9.02 6.69 -1.15
N GLU A 49 -9.02 6.52 -2.47
CA GLU A 49 -10.21 6.72 -3.29
C GLU A 49 -11.28 5.65 -3.05
N LEU A 50 -10.89 4.39 -2.80
CA LEU A 50 -11.84 3.31 -2.54
C LEU A 50 -12.36 3.27 -1.11
N PHE A 51 -11.48 3.45 -0.12
CA PHE A 51 -11.75 3.15 1.28
C PHE A 51 -11.63 4.38 2.20
N GLY A 52 -11.24 5.53 1.63
CA GLY A 52 -11.04 6.77 2.37
C GLY A 52 -9.62 6.92 2.94
N GLU A 53 -9.29 8.16 3.30
CA GLU A 53 -7.98 8.58 3.82
C GLU A 53 -7.53 7.77 5.05
N PHE A 54 -8.44 7.53 6.00
CA PHE A 54 -8.11 6.83 7.23
C PHE A 54 -7.67 5.39 6.95
N ALA A 55 -8.43 4.65 6.13
CA ALA A 55 -8.11 3.28 5.77
C ALA A 55 -6.78 3.19 4.99
N ALA A 56 -6.55 4.12 4.06
CA ALA A 56 -5.30 4.19 3.31
C ALA A 56 -4.08 4.43 4.21
N LYS A 57 -4.19 5.34 5.19
CA LYS A 57 -3.13 5.59 6.17
C LYS A 57 -2.85 4.39 7.03
N MET A 58 -3.89 3.74 7.56
CA MET A 58 -3.74 2.53 8.37
C MET A 58 -3.10 1.40 7.59
N PHE A 59 -3.44 1.26 6.30
CA PHE A 59 -2.82 0.27 5.44
C PHE A 59 -1.32 0.51 5.29
N ILE A 60 -0.90 1.73 4.95
CA ILE A 60 0.52 2.07 4.78
C ILE A 60 1.26 1.94 6.11
N TYR A 61 0.63 2.31 7.23
CA TYR A 61 1.19 2.11 8.56
C TYR A 61 1.49 0.63 8.83
N ASN A 62 0.52 -0.26 8.61
CA ASN A 62 0.68 -1.69 8.81
C ASN A 62 1.76 -2.24 7.88
N LEU A 63 1.72 -1.91 6.59
CA LEU A 63 2.70 -2.38 5.62
C LEU A 63 4.14 -2.00 5.99
N VAL A 64 4.38 -0.74 6.38
CA VAL A 64 5.71 -0.26 6.81
C VAL A 64 6.20 -1.02 8.04
N ASN A 65 5.31 -1.32 8.99
CA ASN A 65 5.66 -2.05 10.20
C ASN A 65 5.97 -3.53 9.92
N GLU A 66 5.19 -4.19 9.05
CA GLU A 66 5.42 -5.58 8.64
C GLU A 66 6.72 -5.74 7.85
N LEU A 67 7.11 -4.72 7.08
CA LEU A 67 8.40 -4.66 6.41
C LEU A 67 9.55 -4.24 7.35
N HIS A 68 9.26 -3.98 8.62
CA HIS A 68 10.20 -3.51 9.63
C HIS A 68 11.00 -2.26 9.22
N LEU A 69 10.36 -1.35 8.48
CA LEU A 69 11.00 -0.14 7.99
C LEU A 69 10.99 0.97 9.06
N SER A 70 12.10 1.71 9.11
CA SER A 70 12.23 2.90 9.95
C SER A 70 11.64 4.11 9.22
N ALA A 71 10.50 4.62 9.70
CA ALA A 71 9.97 5.92 9.28
C ALA A 71 10.41 7.00 10.26
N LYS A 72 10.68 8.21 9.75
CA LYS A 72 11.09 9.37 10.57
C LYS A 72 10.00 9.83 11.55
N SER A 73 8.73 9.65 11.17
CA SER A 73 7.58 9.99 11.99
C SER A 73 6.37 9.12 11.65
N ASN A 74 5.23 9.37 12.32
CA ASN A 74 3.95 8.74 12.00
C ASN A 74 3.20 9.44 10.85
N ASP A 75 3.77 10.49 10.27
CA ASP A 75 3.18 11.15 9.11
C ASP A 75 3.19 10.23 7.89
N ILE A 76 2.14 10.33 7.07
CA ILE A 76 1.98 9.47 5.90
C ILE A 76 3.08 9.71 4.86
N GLU A 77 3.55 10.95 4.70
CA GLU A 77 4.60 11.27 3.75
C GLU A 77 5.94 10.65 4.13
N ASP A 78 6.27 10.62 5.42
CA ASP A 78 7.49 9.98 5.90
C ASP A 78 7.44 8.46 5.74
N ARG A 79 6.25 7.86 5.87
CA ARG A 79 6.05 6.41 5.66
C ARG A 79 6.08 6.01 4.19
N LEU A 80 5.46 6.81 3.33
CA LEU A 80 5.55 6.63 1.88
C LEU A 80 6.99 6.78 1.40
N ARG A 81 7.72 7.76 1.93
CA ARG A 81 9.15 7.93 1.63
C ARG A 81 9.98 6.72 2.08
N ALA A 82 9.72 6.17 3.27
CA ALA A 82 10.41 4.97 3.74
C ALA A 82 10.19 3.76 2.80
N LEU A 83 8.98 3.60 2.23
CA LEU A 83 8.71 2.58 1.22
C LEU A 83 9.46 2.85 -0.10
N GLU A 84 9.48 4.10 -0.55
CA GLU A 84 10.19 4.50 -1.77
C GLU A 84 11.71 4.29 -1.65
N GLU A 85 12.30 4.65 -0.50
CA GLU A 85 13.71 4.43 -0.19
C GLU A 85 14.03 2.92 -0.18
N TYR A 86 13.17 2.10 0.46
CA TYR A 86 13.34 0.65 0.50
C TYR A 86 13.26 -0.01 -0.89
N LEU A 87 12.37 0.47 -1.76
CA LEU A 87 12.24 -0.05 -3.14
C LEU A 87 13.38 0.39 -4.07
N SER A 88 14.07 1.47 -3.72
CA SER A 88 15.21 2.00 -4.49
C SER A 88 16.56 1.40 -4.05
N SER A 89 16.55 0.59 -2.99
CA SER A 89 17.70 -0.09 -2.37
C SER A 89 18.05 -1.37 -3.09
#